data_AF-A0A967LSS0-F1
#
_entry.id   AF-A0A967LSS0-F1
#
_cell.length_a   1.000
_cell.length_b   1.000
_cell.length_c   1.000
_cell.angle_alpha   90.00
_cell.angle_beta   90.00
_cell.angle_gamma   90.00
#
_symmetry.space_group_name_H-M   'P 1'
#
loop_
_entity.id
_entity.type
_entity.pdbx_description
1 polymer ?
#
loop_
_entity_poly.entity_id
_entity_poly.type
_entity_poly.pdbx_seq_one_letter_code
_entity_poly.pdbx_strand_id
1 'polypeptide(L)'
;LLCYFIPSVVATLGIISGEVCDLYFVSSRYLLPASLVLLTLSIDIQGMLRLGPKAIIMFLTGTVGIVIGGPLALLVFSWLYPDAVGAGPDAVWRGMTTVAGSWIGGGANQTAMKEVFEVG
;
A
#
# COMPACT_ATOMS: atom_id res chain seq x y z
N LEU A 1 -12.99 6.78 0.64
CA LEU A 1 -13.86 5.58 0.60
C LEU A 1 -15.08 5.78 -0.29
N LEU A 2 -15.96 6.76 -0.01
CA LEU A 2 -17.12 7.07 -0.87
C LEU A 2 -16.75 7.36 -2.34
N CYS A 3 -15.70 8.16 -2.59
CA CYS A 3 -15.22 8.48 -3.94
C CYS A 3 -14.60 7.29 -4.70
N TYR A 4 -14.39 6.14 -4.03
CA TYR A 4 -13.99 4.89 -4.67
C TYR A 4 -15.21 3.99 -4.85
N PHE A 5 -15.98 3.84 -3.77
CA PHE A 5 -17.12 2.93 -3.70
C PHE A 5 -18.25 3.28 -4.67
N ILE A 6 -18.70 4.55 -4.71
CA ILE A 6 -19.81 4.95 -5.57
C ILE A 6 -19.46 4.77 -7.06
N PRO A 7 -18.32 5.28 -7.57
CA PRO A 7 -17.95 5.05 -8.97
C PRO A 7 -17.79 3.58 -9.30
N SER A 8 -17.21 2.77 -8.40
CA SER A 8 -17.07 1.33 -8.62
C SER A 8 -18.43 0.63 -8.77
N VAL A 9 -19.41 0.91 -7.90
CA VAL A 9 -20.75 0.32 -8.01
C VAL A 9 -21.44 0.73 -9.32
N VAL A 10 -21.37 2.01 -9.68
CA VAL A 10 -21.99 2.55 -10.89
C VAL A 10 -21.33 1.98 -12.16
N ALA A 11 -20.01 1.75 -12.12
CA ALA A 11 -19.28 1.07 -13.19
C ALA A 11 -19.64 -0.42 -13.29
N THR A 12 -19.76 -1.14 -12.16
CA THR A 12 -20.18 -2.56 -12.15
C THR A 12 -21.60 -2.74 -12.67
N LEU A 13 -22.49 -1.77 -12.45
CA LEU A 13 -23.85 -1.76 -13.01
C LEU A 13 -23.91 -1.35 -14.49
N GLY A 14 -22.77 -1.04 -15.12
CA GLY A 14 -22.68 -0.69 -16.53
C GLY A 14 -23.20 0.70 -16.90
N ILE A 15 -23.45 1.55 -15.90
CA ILE A 15 -23.99 2.92 -16.10
C ILE A 15 -22.88 3.86 -16.60
N ILE A 16 -21.64 3.63 -16.17
CA ILE A 16 -20.45 4.38 -16.61
C ILE A 16 -19.45 3.39 -17.20
N SER A 17 -18.96 3.66 -18.42
CA SER A 17 -17.90 2.87 -19.04
C SER A 17 -16.53 3.53 -18.81
N GLY A 18 -15.60 2.76 -18.24
CA GLY A 18 -14.21 3.18 -18.10
C GLY A 18 -13.40 3.12 -19.39
N GLU A 19 -13.89 2.43 -20.43
CA GLU A 19 -13.17 2.23 -21.70
C GLU A 19 -13.31 3.43 -22.66
N VAL A 20 -14.39 4.21 -22.52
CA VAL A 20 -14.66 5.37 -23.38
C VAL A 20 -14.01 6.65 -22.82
N CYS A 21 -13.61 6.64 -21.55
CA CYS A 21 -13.09 7.81 -20.86
C CYS A 21 -11.59 7.68 -20.61
N ASP A 22 -10.81 8.61 -21.16
CA ASP A 22 -9.38 8.80 -20.87
C ASP A 22 -9.10 9.30 -19.43
N LEU A 23 -10.00 9.04 -18.49
CA LEU A 23 -9.91 9.54 -17.12
C LEU A 23 -8.63 9.07 -16.44
N TYR A 24 -8.23 7.80 -16.63
CA TYR A 24 -6.99 7.28 -16.09
C TYR A 24 -5.76 7.99 -16.67
N PHE A 25 -5.77 8.28 -17.98
CA PHE A 25 -4.72 9.04 -18.63
C PHE A 25 -4.65 10.45 -18.03
N VAL A 26 -5.78 11.14 -17.94
CA VAL A 26 -5.82 12.50 -17.38
C VAL A 26 -5.37 12.53 -15.91
N SER A 27 -5.88 11.60 -15.10
CA SER A 27 -5.56 11.54 -13.68
C SER A 27 -4.09 11.18 -13.43
N SER A 28 -3.54 10.19 -14.14
CA SER A 28 -2.17 9.73 -13.91
C SER A 28 -1.12 10.65 -14.51
N ARG A 29 -1.37 11.29 -15.67
CA ARG A 29 -0.35 12.07 -16.39
C ARG A 29 -0.38 13.57 -16.11
N TYR A 30 -1.52 14.12 -15.70
CA TYR A 30 -1.63 15.56 -15.41
C TYR A 30 -1.97 15.84 -13.96
N LEU A 31 -3.01 15.19 -13.41
CA LEU A 31 -3.47 15.51 -12.05
C LEU A 31 -2.53 14.96 -10.98
N LEU A 32 -2.05 13.72 -11.11
CA LEU A 32 -1.19 13.09 -10.13
C LEU A 32 0.15 13.83 -9.98
N PRO A 33 0.90 14.16 -11.06
CA PRO A 33 2.15 14.92 -10.92
C PRO A 33 1.93 16.31 -10.32
N ALA A 34 0.89 17.03 -10.75
CA ALA A 34 0.56 18.35 -10.20
C ALA A 34 0.20 18.26 -8.71
N SER A 35 -0.59 17.25 -8.32
CA SER A 35 -0.96 17.01 -6.91
C SER A 35 0.26 16.67 -6.06
N LEU A 36 1.21 15.89 -6.57
CA LEU A 36 2.46 15.59 -5.86
C LEU A 36 3.29 16.85 -5.63
N VAL A 37 3.40 17.74 -6.63
CA VAL A 37 4.10 19.03 -6.47
C VAL A 37 3.39 19.93 -5.46
N LEU A 38 2.06 20.02 -5.53
CA LEU A 38 1.30 20.82 -4.57
C LEU A 38 1.39 20.26 -3.15
N LEU A 39 1.37 18.94 -3.00
CA LEU A 39 1.54 18.27 -1.73
C LEU A 39 2.92 18.53 -1.16
N THR A 40 3.98 18.43 -1.97
CA THR A 40 5.35 18.70 -1.51
C THR A 40 5.57 20.16 -1.12
N LEU A 41 4.98 21.12 -1.84
CA LEU A 41 4.98 22.53 -1.46
C LEU A 41 4.20 22.81 -0.16
N SER A 42 3.20 21.97 0.15
CA SER A 42 2.39 22.08 1.36
C SER A 42 3.04 21.42 2.59
N ILE A 43 4.21 20.78 2.44
CA ILE A 43 4.91 20.14 3.56
C ILE A 43 5.50 21.20 4.48
N ASP A 44 5.10 21.18 5.75
CA ASP A 44 5.73 21.97 6.81
C ASP A 44 7.04 21.32 7.25
N ILE A 45 8.13 21.64 6.55
CA ILE A 45 9.48 21.16 6.86
C ILE A 45 9.90 21.60 8.27
N GLN A 46 9.53 22.80 8.70
CA GLN A 46 9.91 23.31 10.02
C GLN A 46 9.18 22.54 11.13
N GLY A 47 7.88 22.27 10.96
CA GLY A 47 7.10 21.40 11.84
C GLY A 47 7.69 20.01 11.94
N MET A 48 8.07 19.41 10.80
CA MET A 48 8.71 18.10 10.77
C MET A 48 10.04 18.07 11.56
N LEU A 49 10.90 19.08 11.37
CA LEU A 49 12.16 19.19 12.09
C LEU A 49 11.96 19.38 13.60
N ARG A 50 10.90 20.10 14.00
CA ARG A 50 10.55 20.30 15.42
C ARG A 50 10.12 19.01 16.13
N LEU A 51 9.61 18.01 15.41
CA LEU A 51 9.37 16.68 16.01
C LEU A 51 10.69 16.01 16.44
N GLY A 52 11.76 16.22 15.67
CA GLY A 52 13.11 15.73 15.94
C GLY A 52 13.15 14.27 16.43
N PRO A 53 13.66 14.00 17.64
CA PRO A 53 13.82 12.64 18.14
C PRO A 53 12.50 11.89 18.38
N LYS A 54 11.38 12.59 18.59
CA LYS A 54 10.09 11.94 18.84
C LYS A 54 9.57 11.22 17.60
N ALA A 55 9.75 11.81 16.43
CA ALA A 55 9.39 11.16 15.16
C ALA A 55 10.23 9.90 14.95
N ILE A 56 11.54 9.97 15.17
CA ILE A 56 12.45 8.84 15.01
C ILE A 56 12.06 7.69 15.96
N ILE A 57 11.80 7.98 17.23
CA ILE A 57 11.37 6.96 18.20
C ILE A 57 10.05 6.33 17.75
N MET A 58 9.06 7.14 17.34
CA MET A 58 7.77 6.62 16.83
C MET A 58 7.98 5.68 15.63
N PHE A 59 8.80 6.06 14.67
CA PHE A 59 9.12 5.24 13.51
C PHE A 59 9.81 3.93 13.91
N LEU A 60 10.84 4.00 14.76
CA LEU A 60 11.57 2.81 15.19
C LEU A 60 10.69 1.86 16.01
N THR A 61 9.87 2.38 16.92
CA THR A 61 8.91 1.56 17.67
C THR A 61 7.92 0.88 16.73
N GLY A 62 7.39 1.60 15.73
CA GLY A 62 6.53 1.02 14.71
C GLY A 62 7.23 -0.08 13.90
N THR A 63 8.48 0.16 13.47
CA THR A 63 9.29 -0.82 12.75
C THR A 63 9.52 -2.08 13.57
N VAL A 64 9.94 -1.95 14.83
CA VAL A 64 10.12 -3.10 15.73
C VAL A 64 8.80 -3.85 15.92
N GLY A 65 7.68 -3.11 16.08
CA GLY A 65 6.35 -3.67 16.18
C GLY A 65 5.95 -4.51 14.96
N ILE A 66 6.25 -4.05 13.74
CA ILE A 66 5.93 -4.78 12.50
C ILE A 66 6.86 -6.00 12.32
N VAL A 67 8.17 -5.83 12.54
CA VAL A 67 9.18 -6.89 12.41
C VAL A 67 8.88 -8.07 13.34
N ILE A 68 8.35 -7.80 14.54
CA ILE A 68 7.96 -8.84 15.49
C ILE A 68 6.52 -9.30 15.25
N GLY A 69 5.59 -8.36 15.05
CA GLY A 69 4.15 -8.60 14.95
C GLY A 69 3.75 -9.37 13.70
N GLY A 70 4.40 -9.13 12.55
CA GLY A 70 4.12 -9.85 11.30
C GLY A 70 4.37 -11.36 11.43
N PRO A 71 5.60 -11.80 11.77
CA PRO A 71 5.91 -13.21 12.01
C PRO A 71 5.05 -13.82 13.12
N LEU A 72 4.83 -13.10 14.23
CA LEU A 72 4.02 -13.61 15.33
C LEU A 72 2.56 -13.84 14.90
N ALA A 73 1.96 -12.91 14.16
CA ALA A 73 0.62 -13.07 13.62
C ALA A 73 0.54 -14.29 12.70
N LEU A 74 1.52 -14.47 11.82
CA LEU A 74 1.57 -15.64 10.95
C LEU A 74 1.70 -16.96 11.72
N LEU A 75 2.53 -17.01 12.76
CA LEU A 75 2.66 -18.20 13.61
C LEU A 75 1.34 -18.53 14.30
N VAL A 76 0.67 -17.53 14.89
CA VAL A 76 -0.62 -17.71 15.56
C VAL A 76 -1.70 -18.18 14.58
N PHE A 77 -1.78 -17.59 13.38
CA PHE A 77 -2.71 -18.01 12.35
C PHE A 77 -2.39 -19.39 11.78
N SER A 78 -1.11 -19.76 11.67
CA SER A 78 -0.72 -21.11 11.25
C SER A 78 -1.18 -22.18 12.24
N TRP A 79 -1.34 -21.83 13.53
CA TRP A 79 -1.85 -22.75 14.56
C TRP A 79 -3.38 -22.80 14.60
N LEU A 80 -4.04 -21.65 14.46
CA LEU A 80 -5.50 -21.55 14.54
C LEU A 80 -6.21 -21.99 13.26
N TYR A 81 -5.64 -21.67 12.10
CA TYR A 81 -6.22 -21.90 10.77
C TYR A 81 -5.12 -22.27 9.77
N PRO A 82 -4.51 -23.48 9.90
CA PRO A 82 -3.40 -23.91 9.05
C PRO A 82 -3.75 -23.89 7.56
N ASP A 83 -4.99 -24.21 7.20
CA ASP A 83 -5.46 -24.23 5.81
C ASP A 83 -5.47 -22.83 5.17
N ALA A 84 -5.59 -21.76 5.96
CA ALA A 84 -5.58 -20.39 5.46
C ALA A 84 -4.16 -19.88 5.12
N VAL A 85 -3.12 -20.53 5.65
CA VAL A 85 -1.70 -20.17 5.47
C VAL A 85 -0.99 -21.16 4.52
N GLY A 86 -1.76 -22.07 3.90
CA GLY A 86 -1.31 -23.32 3.25
C GLY A 86 -0.32 -23.22 2.08
N ALA A 87 0.18 -22.04 1.73
CA ALA A 87 1.23 -21.86 0.72
C ALA A 87 2.65 -22.12 1.26
N GLY A 88 2.80 -22.37 2.56
CA GLY A 88 4.08 -22.60 3.22
C GLY A 88 4.84 -21.30 3.53
N PRO A 89 5.86 -21.33 4.42
CA PRO A 89 6.53 -20.12 4.88
C PRO A 89 7.12 -19.29 3.74
N ASP A 90 7.66 -19.95 2.69
CA ASP A 90 8.29 -19.30 1.54
C ASP A 90 7.33 -18.43 0.73
N ALA A 91 6.19 -18.98 0.34
CA ALA A 91 5.19 -18.23 -0.41
C ALA A 91 4.56 -17.10 0.42
N VAL A 92 4.40 -17.32 1.74
CA VAL A 92 3.81 -16.33 2.64
C VAL A 92 4.70 -15.10 2.79
N TRP A 93 6.01 -15.28 3.04
CA TRP A 93 6.89 -14.11 3.19
C TRP A 93 7.03 -13.34 1.86
N ARG A 94 7.10 -14.04 0.73
CA ARG A 94 7.09 -13.45 -0.63
C ARG A 94 5.80 -12.65 -0.85
N GLY A 95 4.63 -13.22 -0.51
CA GLY A 95 3.36 -12.50 -0.51
C GLY A 95 3.41 -11.22 0.34
N MET A 96 3.96 -11.30 1.55
CA MET A 96 4.09 -10.12 2.43
C MET A 96 4.97 -9.01 1.85
N THR A 97 6.01 -9.33 1.06
CA THR A 97 6.84 -8.28 0.44
C THR A 97 6.03 -7.44 -0.53
N THR A 98 5.12 -8.05 -1.31
CA THR A 98 4.24 -7.30 -2.22
C THR A 98 3.25 -6.41 -1.49
N VAL A 99 2.67 -6.90 -0.37
CA VAL A 99 1.78 -6.10 0.47
C VAL A 99 2.54 -4.94 1.10
N ALA A 100 3.74 -5.16 1.63
CA ALA A 100 4.58 -4.08 2.16
C ALA A 100 4.94 -3.05 1.07
N GLY A 101 5.24 -3.51 -0.15
CA GLY A 101 5.47 -2.67 -1.32
C GLY A 101 4.28 -1.76 -1.63
N SER A 102 3.05 -2.28 -1.54
CA SER A 102 1.84 -1.50 -1.81
C SER A 102 1.60 -0.37 -0.81
N TRP A 103 2.05 -0.54 0.44
CA TRP A 103 1.90 0.49 1.48
C TRP A 103 2.96 1.58 1.42
N ILE A 104 4.21 1.24 1.07
CA ILE A 104 5.32 2.21 1.03
C ILE A 104 5.33 3.03 -0.27
N GLY A 105 5.00 2.43 -1.42
CA GLY A 105 5.05 3.13 -2.72
C GLY A 105 3.90 2.82 -3.66
N GLY A 106 2.77 2.35 -3.11
CA GLY A 106 1.57 2.08 -3.91
C GLY A 106 1.74 0.95 -4.91
N GLY A 107 0.94 0.99 -5.98
CA GLY A 107 0.94 -0.05 -7.00
C GLY A 107 2.28 -0.24 -7.72
N ALA A 108 3.08 0.83 -7.88
CA ALA A 108 4.39 0.73 -8.53
C ALA A 108 5.36 -0.15 -7.72
N ASN A 109 5.47 0.11 -6.41
CA ASN A 109 6.31 -0.70 -5.54
C ASN A 109 5.74 -2.10 -5.34
N GLN A 110 4.42 -2.27 -5.29
CA GLN A 110 3.79 -3.59 -5.25
C GLN A 110 4.17 -4.43 -6.47
N THR A 111 4.06 -3.88 -7.69
CA THR A 111 4.46 -4.57 -8.92
C THR A 111 5.95 -4.88 -8.94
N ALA A 112 6.80 -3.94 -8.51
CA ALA A 112 8.23 -4.19 -8.42
C ALA A 112 8.57 -5.35 -7.47
N MET A 113 7.96 -5.38 -6.27
CA MET A 113 8.14 -6.49 -5.34
C MET A 113 7.61 -7.81 -5.91
N LYS A 114 6.51 -7.75 -6.67
CA LYS A 114 5.92 -8.93 -7.33
C LYS A 114 6.91 -9.57 -8.31
N GLU A 115 7.55 -8.76 -9.15
CA GLU A 115 8.52 -9.26 -10.15
C GLU A 115 9.82 -9.73 -9.48
N VAL A 116 10.34 -8.98 -8.50
CA VAL A 116 11.62 -9.33 -7.82
C VAL A 116 11.49 -10.61 -7.00
N PHE A 117 10.36 -10.79 -6.32
CA PHE A 117 10.10 -11.96 -5.48
C PHE A 117 9.20 -12.98 -6.17
N GLU A 118 9.02 -12.89 -7.49
CA GLU A 118 8.18 -13.76 -8.34
C GLU A 118 6.90 -14.24 -7.61
N VAL A 119 6.12 -13.26 -7.14
CA VAL A 119 4.92 -13.51 -6.35
C VAL A 119 3.74 -13.63 -7.31
N GLY A 120 3.22 -14.84 -7.49
CA GLY A 120 2.12 -15.10 -8.42
C GLY A 120 1.73 -16.56 -8.44
#